data_AF-A0A2M9BXZ9-F1
#
_entry.id   AF-A0A2M9BXZ9-F1
#
_cell.length_a   1.000
_cell.length_b   1.000
_cell.length_c   1.000
_cell.angle_alpha   90.00
_cell.angle_beta   90.00
_cell.angle_gamma   90.00
#
_symmetry.space_group_name_H-M   'P 1'
#
loop_
_entity.id
_entity.type
_entity.pdbx_description
1 polymer ?
#
loop_
_entity_poly.entity_id
_entity_poly.type
_entity_poly.pdbx_seq_one_letter_code
_entity_poly.pdbx_strand_id
1 'polypeptide(L)'
;MTDTLFPFFIAALILFPIALGIYFSIEKQKILTSCKLPDSRELKNIYGTTVTDKGPLNWNLEFNTFDVLINDNSIFLFVKAYGFIPKRITNLLFSRSDVSHTKKPTLLREYKINHDSIQFVYYPRHLMNRSRKVTLQKLRPDEISMLEEVLNGKSRRSYDL
;
A
#
# COMPACT_ATOMS: atom_id res chain seq x y z
N MET A 1 -25.22 20.03 -31.20
CA MET A 1 -24.23 18.90 -31.20
C MET A 1 -23.54 18.70 -29.84
N THR A 2 -23.60 19.67 -28.92
CA THR A 2 -23.14 19.55 -27.53
C THR A 2 -24.09 18.77 -26.62
N ASP A 3 -25.37 18.68 -26.98
CA ASP A 3 -26.43 18.10 -26.12
C ASP A 3 -26.33 16.58 -25.92
N THR A 4 -25.64 15.87 -26.83
CA THR A 4 -25.38 14.43 -26.70
C THR A 4 -24.03 14.11 -26.04
N LEU A 5 -23.09 15.06 -26.02
CA LEU A 5 -21.76 14.87 -25.41
C LEU A 5 -21.81 14.97 -23.89
N PHE A 6 -22.59 15.90 -23.36
CA PHE A 6 -22.74 16.10 -21.91
C PHE A 6 -23.26 14.86 -21.16
N PRO A 7 -24.36 14.19 -21.58
CA PRO A 7 -24.81 12.97 -20.91
C PRO A 7 -23.81 11.81 -21.05
N PHE A 8 -23.11 11.72 -22.18
CA PHE A 8 -22.06 10.70 -22.37
C PHE A 8 -20.86 10.94 -21.44
N PHE A 9 -20.48 12.20 -21.23
CA PHE A 9 -19.45 12.59 -20.28
C PHE A 9 -19.83 12.23 -18.84
N ILE A 10 -21.08 12.49 -18.43
CA ILE A 10 -21.60 12.10 -17.11
C ILE A 10 -21.58 10.57 -16.95
N ALA A 11 -22.07 9.83 -17.95
CA ALA A 11 -22.05 8.36 -17.93
C ALA A 11 -20.62 7.81 -17.81
N ALA A 12 -19.67 8.36 -18.58
CA ALA A 12 -18.26 7.99 -18.50
C ALA A 12 -17.65 8.30 -17.12
N LEU A 13 -18.00 9.45 -16.52
CA LEU A 13 -17.52 9.86 -15.20
C LEU A 13 -17.98 8.91 -14.08
N ILE A 14 -19.16 8.30 -14.22
CA ILE A 14 -19.70 7.31 -13.28
C ILE A 14 -19.12 5.91 -13.55
N LEU A 15 -19.04 5.50 -14.82
CA LEU A 15 -18.58 4.16 -15.19
C LEU A 15 -17.09 3.96 -14.97
N PHE A 16 -16.28 5.01 -15.15
CA PHE A 16 -14.83 4.96 -14.99
C PHE A 16 -14.37 4.48 -13.60
N PRO A 17 -14.82 5.07 -12.46
CA PRO A 17 -14.41 4.61 -11.14
C PRO A 17 -14.90 3.18 -10.84
N ILE A 18 -16.04 2.76 -11.39
CA ILE A 18 -16.54 1.38 -11.26
C ILE A 18 -15.60 0.41 -11.96
N ALA A 19 -15.24 0.69 -13.22
CA ALA A 19 -14.30 -0.12 -13.99
C ALA A 19 -12.92 -0.20 -13.29
N LEU A 20 -12.45 0.92 -12.73
CA LEU A 20 -11.19 0.98 -11.99
C LEU A 20 -11.24 0.13 -10.71
N GLY A 21 -12.35 0.18 -9.98
CA GLY A 21 -12.57 -0.65 -8.79
C GLY A 21 -12.56 -2.16 -9.11
N ILE A 22 -13.22 -2.56 -10.21
CA ILE A 22 -13.21 -3.94 -10.71
C ILE A 22 -11.79 -4.36 -11.08
N TYR A 23 -11.06 -3.52 -11.83
CA TYR A 23 -9.68 -3.79 -12.22
C TYR A 23 -8.78 -4.08 -11.02
N PHE A 24 -8.79 -3.20 -10.02
CA PHE A 24 -7.97 -3.38 -8.82
C PHE A 24 -8.42 -4.57 -7.96
N SER A 25 -9.71 -4.91 -7.98
CA SER A 25 -10.22 -6.11 -7.30
C SER A 25 -9.67 -7.38 -7.93
N ILE A 26 -9.71 -7.47 -9.27
CA ILE A 26 -9.14 -8.59 -10.03
C ILE A 26 -7.62 -8.65 -9.82
N GLU A 27 -6.95 -7.50 -9.85
CA GLU A 27 -5.50 -7.47 -9.67
C GLU A 27 -5.06 -7.90 -8.27
N LYS A 28 -5.82 -7.51 -7.24
CA LYS A 28 -5.63 -8.03 -5.87
C LYS A 28 -5.75 -9.55 -5.84
N GLN A 29 -6.81 -10.12 -6.43
CA GLN A 29 -7.00 -11.57 -6.46
C GLN A 29 -5.86 -12.30 -7.19
N LYS A 30 -5.40 -11.76 -8.33
CA LYS A 30 -4.24 -12.32 -9.05
C LYS A 30 -2.95 -12.32 -8.21
N ILE A 31 -2.74 -11.30 -7.39
CA ILE A 31 -1.59 -11.24 -6.49
C ILE A 31 -1.75 -12.27 -5.36
N LEU A 32 -2.94 -12.38 -4.76
CA LEU A 32 -3.21 -13.36 -3.72
C LEU A 32 -3.07 -14.81 -4.21
N THR A 33 -3.31 -15.10 -5.50
CA THR A 33 -3.13 -16.46 -6.03
C THR A 33 -1.69 -16.77 -6.45
N SER A 34 -0.93 -15.79 -6.94
CA SER A 34 0.41 -16.02 -7.51
C SER A 34 1.57 -15.71 -6.57
N CYS A 35 1.38 -14.75 -5.65
CA CYS A 35 2.44 -14.20 -4.80
C CYS A 35 2.28 -14.58 -3.33
N LYS A 36 1.16 -15.21 -2.95
CA LYS A 36 0.92 -15.64 -1.58
C LYS A 36 1.74 -16.89 -1.27
N LEU A 37 2.51 -16.82 -0.19
CA LEU A 37 3.29 -17.96 0.32
C LEU A 37 2.50 -18.74 1.39
N PRO A 38 2.84 -20.01 1.66
CA PRO A 38 2.19 -20.81 2.69
C PRO A 38 2.19 -20.15 4.08
N ASP A 39 3.32 -19.53 4.44
CA ASP A 39 3.51 -18.87 5.74
C ASP A 39 3.12 -17.38 5.72
N SER A 40 2.51 -16.92 4.62
CA SER A 40 2.06 -15.54 4.50
C SER A 40 0.88 -15.23 5.43
N ARG A 41 0.83 -13.98 5.88
CA ARG A 41 -0.19 -13.51 6.81
C ARG A 41 -0.98 -12.36 6.21
N GLU A 42 -2.30 -12.40 6.40
CA GLU A 42 -3.21 -11.38 5.90
C GLU A 42 -3.80 -10.56 7.05
N LEU A 43 -3.65 -9.24 6.99
CA LEU A 43 -4.34 -8.29 7.85
C LEU A 43 -5.40 -7.58 7.00
N LYS A 44 -6.63 -7.48 7.50
CA LYS A 44 -7.74 -6.88 6.75
C LYS A 44 -8.28 -5.68 7.47
N ASN A 45 -8.75 -4.70 6.70
CA ASN A 45 -9.42 -3.51 7.21
C ASN A 45 -8.60 -2.68 8.22
N ILE A 46 -7.29 -2.61 8.01
CA ILE A 46 -6.40 -1.81 8.86
C ILE A 46 -6.54 -0.33 8.49
N TYR A 47 -6.81 0.52 9.46
CA TYR A 47 -6.87 1.96 9.22
C TYR A 47 -5.47 2.54 9.06
N GLY A 48 -5.32 3.58 8.24
CA GLY A 48 -4.03 4.22 8.11
C GLY A 48 -4.02 5.49 7.28
N THR A 49 -2.82 6.05 7.14
CA THR A 49 -2.57 7.25 6.36
C THR A 49 -1.50 7.00 5.32
N THR A 50 -1.61 7.67 4.18
CA THR A 50 -0.52 7.78 3.20
C THR A 50 -0.14 9.23 3.06
N VAL A 51 1.10 9.57 3.41
CA VAL A 51 1.72 10.86 3.11
C VAL A 51 2.57 10.71 1.86
N THR A 52 2.28 11.50 0.83
CA THR A 52 3.16 11.62 -0.34
C THR A 52 3.81 12.98 -0.31
N ASP A 53 5.14 13.00 -0.17
CA ASP A 53 5.93 14.21 -0.34
C ASP A 53 6.05 14.48 -1.85
N LYS A 54 5.69 15.69 -2.30
CA LYS A 54 5.91 16.16 -3.69
C LYS A 54 6.83 17.38 -3.73
N GLY A 55 7.41 17.79 -2.60
CA GLY A 55 8.21 19.00 -2.47
C GLY A 55 7.91 19.81 -1.22
N PRO A 56 8.75 20.82 -0.91
CA PRO A 56 8.68 21.60 0.32
C PRO A 56 7.34 22.32 0.55
N LEU A 57 6.56 22.58 -0.51
CA LEU A 57 5.25 23.22 -0.41
C LEU A 57 4.06 22.29 -0.71
N ASN A 58 4.29 21.09 -1.23
CA ASN A 58 3.22 20.22 -1.73
C ASN A 58 3.36 18.83 -1.14
N TRP A 59 2.52 18.54 -0.14
CA TRP A 59 2.33 17.20 0.40
C TRP A 59 0.86 16.81 0.26
N ASN A 60 0.60 15.52 0.10
CA ASN A 60 -0.76 15.00 0.13
C ASN A 60 -0.89 13.98 1.26
N LEU A 61 -1.88 14.16 2.12
CA LEU A 61 -2.25 13.22 3.17
C LEU A 61 -3.59 12.59 2.81
N GLU A 62 -3.58 11.27 2.69
CA GLU A 62 -4.77 10.48 2.40
C GLU A 62 -5.06 9.55 3.56
N PHE A 63 -6.28 9.62 4.10
CA PHE A 63 -6.81 8.63 5.04
C PHE A 63 -7.41 7.47 4.25
N ASN A 64 -6.92 6.27 4.49
CA ASN A 64 -7.34 5.08 3.75
C ASN A 64 -7.46 3.88 4.68
N THR A 65 -8.11 2.83 4.17
CA THR A 65 -8.10 1.51 4.78
C THR A 65 -7.18 0.61 3.97
N PHE A 66 -6.51 -0.33 4.62
CA PHE A 66 -5.53 -1.21 4.00
C PHE A 66 -5.92 -2.65 4.28
N ASP A 67 -5.90 -3.47 3.22
CA ASP A 67 -5.63 -4.89 3.42
C ASP A 67 -4.14 -5.10 3.16
N VAL A 68 -3.52 -5.93 3.97
CA VAL A 68 -2.07 -6.14 3.98
C VAL A 68 -1.81 -7.64 3.84
N LEU A 69 -1.00 -8.02 2.86
CA LEU A 69 -0.44 -9.37 2.76
C LEU A 69 1.05 -9.27 3.10
N ILE A 70 1.48 -10.02 4.09
CA ILE A 70 2.86 -10.06 4.58
C ILE A 70 3.44 -11.42 4.21
N ASN A 71 4.50 -11.39 3.42
CA ASN A 71 5.35 -12.52 3.08
C ASN A 71 6.70 -12.35 3.80
N ASP A 72 7.57 -13.36 3.71
CA ASP A 72 8.87 -13.32 4.39
C ASP A 72 9.78 -12.18 3.94
N ASN A 73 9.78 -11.84 2.65
CA ASN A 73 10.62 -10.76 2.10
C ASN A 73 9.83 -9.60 1.46
N SER A 74 8.50 -9.64 1.49
CA SER A 74 7.67 -8.61 0.87
C SER A 74 6.39 -8.33 1.64
N ILE A 75 5.85 -7.14 1.45
CA ILE A 75 4.55 -6.73 1.96
C ILE A 75 3.74 -6.06 0.85
N PHE A 76 2.54 -6.56 0.61
CA PHE A 76 1.58 -5.96 -0.29
C PHE A 76 0.57 -5.14 0.52
N LEU A 77 0.46 -3.87 0.17
CA LEU A 77 -0.50 -2.92 0.71
C LEU A 77 -1.59 -2.68 -0.33
N PHE A 78 -2.77 -3.22 -0.08
CA PHE A 78 -3.97 -3.00 -0.89
C PHE A 78 -4.76 -1.84 -0.27
N VAL A 79 -4.60 -0.66 -0.86
CA VAL A 79 -5.25 0.57 -0.42
C VAL A 79 -6.70 0.58 -0.87
N LYS A 80 -7.60 0.83 0.08
CA LYS A 80 -9.03 0.98 -0.12
C LYS A 80 -9.47 2.40 0.28
N ALA A 81 -10.20 3.05 -0.61
CA ALA A 81 -10.94 4.26 -0.32
C ALA A 81 -12.28 3.91 0.35
N TYR A 82 -12.71 4.74 1.30
CA TYR A 82 -13.98 4.57 2.03
C TYR A 82 -14.17 3.18 2.68
N GLY A 83 -13.08 2.45 2.95
CA GLY A 83 -13.12 1.11 3.56
C GLY A 83 -13.29 -0.06 2.59
N PHE A 84 -13.84 0.14 1.40
CA PHE A 84 -14.19 -0.97 0.49
C PHE A 84 -13.70 -0.82 -0.94
N ILE A 85 -13.51 0.40 -1.48
CA ILE A 85 -13.18 0.59 -2.90
C ILE A 85 -11.68 0.42 -3.12
N PRO A 86 -11.20 -0.62 -3.82
CA PRO A 86 -9.77 -0.80 -4.07
C PRO A 86 -9.27 0.33 -4.98
N LYS A 87 -8.22 1.00 -4.54
CA LYS A 87 -7.68 2.22 -5.19
C LYS A 87 -6.27 2.03 -5.71
N ARG A 88 -5.42 1.32 -4.96
CA ARG A 88 -4.00 1.18 -5.28
C ARG A 88 -3.44 -0.07 -4.64
N ILE A 89 -2.53 -0.72 -5.35
CA ILE A 89 -1.75 -1.82 -4.80
C ILE A 89 -0.30 -1.36 -4.76
N THR A 90 0.34 -1.52 -3.60
CA THR A 90 1.75 -1.17 -3.41
C THR A 90 2.46 -2.39 -2.86
N ASN A 91 3.49 -2.84 -3.56
CA ASN A 91 4.33 -3.94 -3.13
C ASN A 91 5.67 -3.40 -2.64
N LEU A 92 6.00 -3.66 -1.38
CA LEU A 92 7.25 -3.25 -0.75
C LEU A 92 8.12 -4.48 -0.48
N LEU A 93 9.37 -4.43 -0.93
CA LEU A 93 10.39 -5.43 -0.61
C LEU A 93 11.17 -5.01 0.63
N PHE A 94 11.44 -5.95 1.54
CA PHE A 94 12.27 -5.67 2.70
C PHE A 94 13.75 -5.69 2.33
N SER A 95 14.19 -6.74 1.64
CA SER A 95 15.54 -6.90 1.11
C SER A 95 15.52 -7.09 -0.41
N ARG A 96 16.60 -6.69 -1.09
CA ARG A 96 16.82 -6.98 -2.52
C ARG A 96 17.23 -8.42 -2.80
N SER A 97 17.49 -9.22 -1.76
CA SER A 97 18.00 -10.59 -1.90
C SER A 97 17.07 -11.52 -2.68
N ASP A 98 15.75 -11.36 -2.53
CA ASP A 98 14.78 -12.19 -3.22
C ASP A 98 13.62 -11.37 -3.78
N VAL A 99 13.41 -11.46 -5.08
CA VAL A 99 12.36 -10.76 -5.83
C VAL A 99 11.31 -11.76 -6.34
N SER A 100 11.50 -13.06 -6.09
CA SER A 100 10.49 -14.08 -6.38
C SER A 100 9.19 -13.78 -5.63
N HIS A 101 8.05 -14.17 -6.22
CA HIS A 101 6.72 -13.89 -5.66
C HIS A 101 6.40 -12.41 -5.43
N THR A 102 6.97 -11.51 -6.24
CA THR A 102 6.65 -10.08 -6.23
C THR A 102 6.12 -9.58 -7.56
N LYS A 103 5.25 -8.55 -7.52
CA LYS A 103 4.78 -7.83 -8.70
C LYS A 103 5.13 -6.34 -8.61
N LYS A 104 5.91 -5.82 -9.57
CA LYS A 104 6.41 -4.42 -9.64
C LYS A 104 6.87 -3.87 -8.27
N PRO A 105 7.81 -4.53 -7.59
CA PRO A 105 8.17 -4.18 -6.23
C PRO A 105 8.90 -2.84 -6.14
N THR A 106 8.69 -2.16 -5.01
CA THR A 106 9.49 -1.00 -4.59
C THR A 106 10.24 -1.37 -3.31
N LEU A 107 11.50 -0.96 -3.19
CA LEU A 107 12.27 -1.27 -2.00
C LEU A 107 11.79 -0.42 -0.81
N LEU A 108 11.49 -1.07 0.31
CA LEU A 108 11.28 -0.41 1.60
C LEU A 108 12.62 0.15 2.07
N ARG A 109 12.67 1.46 2.33
CA ARG A 109 13.92 2.08 2.79
C ARG A 109 14.01 2.09 4.29
N GLU A 110 12.94 2.52 4.93
CA GLU A 110 12.89 2.67 6.37
C GLU A 110 11.52 2.23 6.87
N TYR A 111 11.50 1.72 8.08
CA TYR A 111 10.28 1.54 8.83
C TYR A 111 10.42 2.06 10.25
N LYS A 112 9.29 2.40 10.85
CA LYS A 112 9.20 2.84 12.24
C LYS A 112 8.06 2.12 12.91
N ILE A 113 8.33 1.52 14.05
CA ILE A 113 7.34 0.81 14.87
C ILE A 113 7.09 1.63 16.12
N ASN A 114 5.82 1.94 16.37
CA ASN A 114 5.31 2.51 17.60
C ASN A 114 4.43 1.47 18.31
N HIS A 115 3.89 1.82 19.48
CA HIS A 115 3.06 0.93 20.29
C HIS A 115 1.85 0.32 19.53
N ASP A 116 1.17 1.10 18.69
CA ASP A 116 -0.07 0.70 18.00
C ASP A 116 -0.04 0.95 16.48
N SER A 117 1.11 1.35 15.96
CA SER A 117 1.24 1.80 14.59
C SER A 117 2.60 1.47 13.99
N ILE A 118 2.61 1.22 12.69
CA ILE A 118 3.83 1.05 11.92
C ILE A 118 3.83 2.01 10.74
N GLN A 119 4.97 2.63 10.47
CA GLN A 119 5.18 3.49 9.32
C GLN A 119 6.21 2.86 8.38
N PHE A 120 5.88 2.83 7.10
CA PHE A 120 6.74 2.39 6.01
C PHE A 120 7.12 3.59 5.15
N VAL A 121 8.42 3.79 4.92
CA VAL A 121 8.95 4.84 4.06
C VAL A 121 9.62 4.22 2.85
N TYR A 122 9.16 4.62 1.66
CA TYR A 122 9.70 4.14 0.40
C TYR A 122 9.72 5.24 -0.65
N TYR A 123 10.49 5.04 -1.71
CA TYR A 123 10.67 6.01 -2.79
C TYR A 123 10.15 5.40 -4.09
N PRO A 124 8.92 5.73 -4.50
CA PRO A 124 8.35 5.21 -5.73
C PRO A 124 9.17 5.68 -6.94
N ARG A 125 9.43 4.78 -7.89
CA ARG A 125 10.22 5.12 -9.10
C ARG A 125 9.64 6.29 -9.89
N HIS A 126 8.31 6.43 -9.91
CA HIS A 126 7.62 7.51 -10.63
C HIS A 126 7.69 8.88 -9.94
N LEU A 127 8.18 8.96 -8.70
CA LEU A 127 8.20 10.19 -7.91
C LEU A 127 9.58 10.86 -7.87
N MET A 128 10.52 10.53 -8.77
CA MET A 128 11.82 11.22 -8.93
C MET A 128 12.48 11.61 -7.59
N ASN A 129 12.79 10.61 -6.76
CA ASN A 129 13.45 10.77 -5.46
C ASN A 129 12.61 11.40 -4.32
N ARG A 130 11.28 11.48 -4.47
CA ARG A 130 10.38 11.83 -3.36
C ARG A 130 9.93 10.60 -2.58
N SER A 131 9.68 10.81 -1.29
CA SER A 131 9.25 9.75 -0.39
C SER A 131 7.74 9.63 -0.33
N ARG A 132 7.27 8.40 -0.12
CA ARG A 132 5.91 8.11 0.30
C ARG A 132 6.00 7.38 1.63
N LYS A 133 5.24 7.87 2.61
CA LYS A 133 5.11 7.28 3.93
C LYS A 133 3.73 6.66 4.04
N VAL A 134 3.63 5.39 4.40
CA VAL A 134 2.36 4.73 4.72
C VAL A 134 2.39 4.36 6.18
N THR A 135 1.44 4.88 6.95
CA THR A 135 1.29 4.54 8.36
C THR A 135 0.05 3.70 8.54
N LEU A 136 0.21 2.46 9.01
CA LEU A 136 -0.88 1.64 9.51
C LEU A 136 -1.07 1.94 10.99
N GLN A 137 -2.32 2.12 11.42
CA GLN A 137 -2.70 2.56 12.75
C GLN A 137 -3.67 1.56 13.38
N LYS A 138 -3.78 1.61 14.72
CA LYS A 138 -4.67 0.74 15.51
C LYS A 138 -4.38 -0.75 15.27
N LEU A 139 -3.12 -1.09 15.10
CA LEU A 139 -2.67 -2.47 15.02
C LEU A 139 -2.75 -3.11 16.40
N ARG A 140 -3.13 -4.38 16.43
CA ARG A 140 -3.14 -5.15 17.67
C ARG A 140 -1.71 -5.52 18.09
N PRO A 141 -1.44 -5.76 19.38
CA PRO A 141 -0.08 -6.08 19.84
C PRO A 141 0.55 -7.31 19.17
N ASP A 142 -0.26 -8.33 18.84
CA ASP A 142 0.15 -9.50 18.08
C ASP A 142 0.58 -9.16 16.65
N GLU A 143 -0.14 -8.24 15.99
CA GLU A 143 0.16 -7.77 14.64
C GLU A 143 1.45 -6.94 14.59
N ILE A 144 1.67 -6.09 15.61
CA ILE A 144 2.92 -5.33 15.77
C ILE A 144 4.10 -6.27 15.99
N SER A 145 3.98 -7.21 16.93
CA SER A 145 5.06 -8.16 17.26
C SER A 145 5.47 -9.00 16.05
N MET A 146 4.47 -9.45 15.29
CA MET A 146 4.68 -10.17 14.04
C MET A 146 5.39 -9.32 12.97
N LEU A 147 4.97 -8.06 12.79
CA LEU A 147 5.63 -7.15 11.85
C LEU A 147 7.06 -6.85 12.26
N GLU A 148 7.31 -6.70 13.57
CA GLU A 148 8.65 -6.50 14.11
C GLU A 148 9.55 -7.70 13.80
N GLU A 149 9.08 -8.93 14.04
CA GLU A 149 9.81 -10.16 13.73
C GLU A 149 10.15 -10.26 12.23
N VAL A 150 9.17 -9.97 11.36
CA VAL A 150 9.36 -10.06 9.90
C VAL A 150 10.36 -9.01 9.41
N LEU A 151 10.35 -7.80 9.97
CA LEU A 151 11.19 -6.67 9.53
C LEU A 151 12.59 -6.65 10.17
N ASN A 152 12.76 -7.34 11.31
CA ASN A 152 14.01 -7.35 12.05
C ASN A 152 15.15 -7.88 11.17
N GLY A 153 16.25 -7.13 11.09
CA GLY A 153 17.42 -7.47 10.27
C GLY A 153 17.23 -7.37 8.75
N LYS A 154 16.02 -7.13 8.23
CA LYS A 154 15.76 -7.09 6.77
C LYS A 154 15.68 -5.69 6.18
N SER A 155 15.26 -4.69 6.96
CA SER A 155 15.18 -3.29 6.53
C SER A 155 15.69 -2.36 7.64
N ARG A 156 15.96 -1.09 7.31
CA ARG A 156 16.49 -0.12 8.28
C ARG A 156 15.37 0.36 9.20
N ARG A 157 15.47 0.07 10.49
CA ARG A 157 14.60 0.68 11.51
C ARG A 157 15.03 2.13 11.72
N SER A 158 14.09 3.06 11.61
CA SER A 158 14.29 4.45 12.01
C SER A 158 13.97 4.58 13.50
N TYR A 159 14.90 5.13 14.25
CA TYR A 159 14.68 5.63 15.61
C TYR A 159 14.51 7.15 15.49
N ASP A 160 13.52 7.74 16.15
CA ASP A 160 13.48 9.20 16.27
C ASP A 160 14.72 9.63 17.07
N LEU A 161 15.43 10.64 16.56
CA LEU A 161 16.36 11.46 17.36
C LEU A 161 15.58 12.59 18.01
#